data_AF-A0A2D9JAP7-F1
#
_entry.id   AF-A0A2D9JAP7-F1
#
_cell.length_a   1.000
_cell.length_b   1.000
_cell.length_c   1.000
_cell.angle_alpha   90.00
_cell.angle_beta   90.00
_cell.angle_gamma   90.00
#
_symmetry.space_group_name_H-M   'P 1'
#
loop_
_entity.id
_entity.type
_entity.pdbx_description
1 polymer ?
#
loop_
_entity_poly.entity_id
_entity_poly.type
_entity_poly.pdbx_seq_one_letter_code
_entity_poly.pdbx_strand_id
1 'polypeptide(L)'
;MTPSQKLARARHCFQAWLNAQPEEDSPETIKIRPSETKVEWSESVFICDGFYRGRRFRTDSASAIWFTEEHELKIHDADGACVATLTSAEMEAQFAAAQPQTDTAQTEPMRRAA
;
A
#
# COMPACT_ATOMS: atom_id res chain seq x y z
N MET A 1 8.90 2.76 14.40
CA MET A 1 8.00 1.73 13.81
C MET A 1 8.73 0.40 13.75
N THR A 2 8.02 -0.69 14.03
CA THR A 2 8.53 -2.06 13.85
C THR A 2 8.67 -2.42 12.36
N PRO A 3 9.47 -3.44 12.00
CA PRO A 3 9.53 -3.93 10.62
C PRO A 3 8.17 -4.33 10.05
N SER A 4 7.30 -4.93 10.87
CA SER A 4 5.93 -5.30 10.47
C SER A 4 5.05 -4.10 10.15
N GLN A 5 5.17 -3.00 10.89
CA GLN A 5 4.46 -1.74 10.61
C GLN A 5 4.93 -1.11 9.30
N LYS A 6 6.24 -1.08 9.06
CA LYS A 6 6.81 -0.57 7.79
C LYS A 6 6.32 -1.38 6.58
N LEU A 7 6.27 -2.70 6.70
CA LEU A 7 5.73 -3.57 5.66
C LEU A 7 4.22 -3.37 5.44
N ALA A 8 3.43 -3.25 6.52
CA ALA A 8 1.99 -2.97 6.41
C ALA A 8 1.73 -1.67 5.61
N ARG A 9 2.56 -0.65 5.82
CA ARG A 9 2.53 0.60 5.07
C ARG A 9 2.81 0.40 3.59
N ALA A 10 3.86 -0.37 3.24
CA ALA A 10 4.18 -0.67 1.85
C ALA A 10 3.02 -1.42 1.14
N ARG A 11 2.39 -2.39 1.82
CA ARG A 11 1.21 -3.11 1.30
C ARG A 11 0.07 -2.15 0.98
N HIS A 12 -0.23 -1.25 1.92
CA HIS A 12 -1.29 -0.26 1.73
C HIS A 12 -1.00 0.65 0.53
N CYS A 13 0.24 1.14 0.39
CA CYS A 13 0.60 2.02 -0.71
C CYS A 13 0.53 1.31 -2.07
N PHE A 14 0.95 0.04 -2.14
CA PHE A 14 0.80 -0.75 -3.37
C PHE A 14 -0.68 -0.99 -3.73
N GLN A 15 -1.52 -1.35 -2.75
CA GLN A 15 -2.97 -1.48 -2.98
C GLN A 15 -3.60 -0.17 -3.47
N ALA A 16 -3.24 0.95 -2.83
CA ALA A 16 -3.75 2.26 -3.22
C ALA A 16 -3.30 2.65 -4.64
N TRP A 17 -2.06 2.30 -5.02
CA TRP A 17 -1.57 2.51 -6.37
C TRP A 17 -2.33 1.67 -7.40
N LEU A 18 -2.64 0.40 -7.09
CA LEU A 18 -3.45 -0.47 -7.95
C LEU A 18 -4.86 0.11 -8.15
N ASN A 19 -5.50 0.57 -7.08
CA ASN A 19 -6.84 1.13 -7.13
C ASN A 19 -6.91 2.48 -7.86
N ALA A 20 -5.78 3.18 -8.00
CA ALA A 20 -5.69 4.46 -8.71
C ALA A 20 -5.40 4.30 -10.21
N GLN A 21 -5.13 3.08 -10.69
CA GLN A 21 -4.96 2.84 -12.13
C GLN A 21 -6.31 3.04 -12.84
N PRO A 22 -6.33 3.69 -14.02
CA PRO A 22 -7.54 3.75 -14.82
C PRO A 22 -7.96 2.31 -15.16
N GLU A 23 -9.23 1.96 -14.92
CA GLU A 23 -9.76 0.69 -15.42
C GLU A 23 -9.61 0.72 -16.95
N GLU A 24 -8.69 -0.07 -17.50
CA GLU A 24 -8.73 -0.35 -18.93
C GLU A 24 -10.04 -1.06 -19.20
N ASP A 25 -10.90 -0.38 -19.95
CA ASP A 25 -12.27 -0.76 -20.32
C ASP A 25 -12.27 -2.19 -20.89
N SER A 26 -12.44 -3.19 -20.02
CA SER A 26 -12.60 -4.58 -20.42
C SER A 26 -14.02 -4.73 -20.96
N PRO A 27 -14.21 -4.95 -22.27
CA PRO A 27 -15.55 -5.09 -22.81
C PRO A 27 -16.05 -6.49 -22.39
N GLU A 28 -17.25 -6.51 -21.83
CA GLU A 28 -18.03 -7.72 -21.48
C GLU A 28 -17.75 -8.38 -20.12
N THR A 29 -18.19 -7.74 -19.04
CA THR A 29 -18.81 -8.49 -17.93
C THR A 29 -19.96 -7.70 -17.34
N ILE A 30 -21.11 -8.37 -17.23
CA ILE A 30 -22.39 -7.86 -16.73
C ILE A 30 -22.18 -7.16 -15.37
N LYS A 31 -22.52 -5.87 -15.30
CA LYS A 31 -22.44 -5.05 -14.07
C LYS A 31 -23.47 -5.50 -13.03
N ILE A 32 -23.19 -6.60 -12.35
CA ILE A 32 -23.69 -6.85 -10.99
C ILE A 32 -22.98 -5.80 -10.11
N ARG A 33 -23.74 -5.04 -9.29
CA ARG A 33 -23.27 -3.94 -8.42
C ARG A 33 -21.75 -4.02 -8.11
N PRO A 34 -20.95 -2.96 -8.33
CA PRO A 34 -19.54 -3.00 -8.02
C PRO A 34 -19.39 -3.08 -6.49
N SER A 35 -19.29 -4.32 -5.99
CA SER A 35 -18.55 -4.60 -4.78
C SER A 35 -17.12 -4.18 -5.11
N GLU A 36 -16.55 -3.28 -4.31
CA GLU A 36 -15.18 -2.79 -4.38
C GLU A 36 -14.26 -3.92 -4.88
N THR A 37 -13.93 -3.92 -6.17
CA THR A 37 -13.21 -5.04 -6.78
C THR A 37 -11.75 -4.84 -6.40
N LYS A 38 -11.43 -5.29 -5.19
CA LYS A 38 -10.07 -5.25 -4.68
C LYS A 38 -9.21 -6.06 -5.64
N VAL A 39 -8.27 -5.39 -6.31
CA VAL A 39 -7.30 -6.06 -7.17
C VAL A 39 -6.53 -7.07 -6.32
N GLU A 40 -6.67 -8.35 -6.64
CA GLU A 40 -5.95 -9.44 -5.97
C GLU A 40 -4.47 -9.40 -6.39
N TRP A 41 -3.57 -9.54 -5.42
CA TRP A 41 -2.13 -9.60 -5.66
C TRP A 41 -1.45 -10.59 -4.72
N SER A 42 -0.33 -11.15 -5.19
CA SER A 42 0.48 -12.09 -4.42
C SER A 42 1.66 -11.41 -3.76
N GLU A 43 2.07 -11.93 -2.60
CA GLU A 43 3.22 -11.46 -1.85
C GLU A 43 4.27 -12.55 -1.69
N SER A 44 5.53 -12.20 -1.93
CA SER A 44 6.67 -13.11 -1.79
C SER A 44 7.88 -12.43 -1.14
N VAL A 45 8.82 -13.22 -0.64
CA VAL A 45 10.12 -12.72 -0.19
C VAL A 45 10.93 -12.29 -1.41
N PHE A 46 11.60 -11.14 -1.33
CA PHE A 46 12.56 -10.72 -2.34
C PHE A 46 13.99 -10.98 -1.86
N ILE A 47 14.69 -11.86 -2.58
CA ILE A 47 16.09 -12.20 -2.35
C ILE A 47 16.88 -11.75 -3.57
N CYS A 48 17.97 -11.03 -3.36
CA CYS A 48 18.92 -10.63 -4.40
C CYS A 48 20.33 -10.93 -3.93
N ASP A 49 21.12 -11.60 -4.77
CA ASP A 49 22.49 -12.06 -4.45
C ASP A 49 22.59 -12.91 -3.17
N GLY A 50 21.54 -13.68 -2.86
CA GLY A 50 21.46 -14.50 -1.65
C GLY A 50 21.06 -13.75 -0.37
N PHE A 51 20.81 -12.44 -0.44
CA PHE A 51 20.42 -11.63 0.71
C PHE A 51 18.94 -11.28 0.69
N TYR A 52 18.30 -11.31 1.86
CA TYR A 52 16.96 -10.77 2.04
C TYR A 52 16.98 -9.26 1.80
N ARG A 53 16.25 -8.80 0.78
CA ARG A 53 16.14 -7.37 0.44
C ARG A 53 14.77 -6.79 0.78
N GLY A 54 13.76 -7.63 0.98
CA GLY A 54 12.42 -7.19 1.39
C GLY A 54 11.31 -8.06 0.83
N ARG A 55 10.27 -7.42 0.28
CA ARG A 55 9.05 -8.11 -0.20
C ARG A 55 8.74 -7.73 -1.63
N ARG A 56 8.30 -8.70 -2.42
CA ARG A 56 7.81 -8.50 -3.79
C ARG A 56 6.30 -8.72 -3.83
N PHE A 57 5.60 -7.75 -4.40
CA PHE A 57 4.18 -7.78 -4.70
C PHE A 57 3.96 -7.97 -6.21
N ARG A 58 2.94 -8.71 -6.61
CA ARG A 58 2.70 -9.01 -8.03
C ARG A 58 1.21 -9.17 -8.35
N THR A 59 0.78 -8.52 -9.42
CA THR A 59 -0.46 -8.78 -10.17
C THR A 59 -0.10 -9.29 -11.58
N ASP A 60 -1.10 -9.52 -12.42
CA ASP A 60 -0.85 -9.89 -13.83
C ASP A 60 -0.25 -8.73 -14.65
N SER A 61 -0.56 -7.48 -14.29
CA SER A 61 -0.21 -6.27 -15.06
C SER A 61 0.82 -5.36 -14.38
N ALA A 62 1.22 -5.65 -13.15
CA ALA A 62 2.17 -4.82 -12.40
C ALA A 62 2.93 -5.64 -11.35
N SER A 63 4.07 -5.10 -10.92
CA SER A 63 4.78 -5.64 -9.77
C SER A 63 5.43 -4.54 -8.95
N ALA A 64 5.67 -4.80 -7.67
CA ALA A 64 6.39 -3.88 -6.83
C ALA A 64 7.38 -4.60 -5.91
N ILE A 65 8.45 -3.91 -5.55
CA ILE A 65 9.45 -4.39 -4.61
C ILE A 65 9.55 -3.35 -3.50
N TRP A 66 9.24 -3.77 -2.28
CA TRP A 66 9.56 -3.01 -1.08
C TRP A 66 10.93 -3.43 -0.57
N PHE A 67 11.84 -2.48 -0.53
CA PHE A 67 13.20 -2.63 -0.04
C PHE A 67 13.26 -2.29 1.44
N THR A 68 13.63 -3.27 2.27
CA THR A 68 13.53 -3.15 3.72
C THR A 68 14.57 -2.21 4.32
N GLU A 69 15.76 -2.08 3.72
CA GLU A 69 16.86 -1.25 4.24
C GLU A 69 16.68 0.20 3.80
N GLU A 70 16.40 0.41 2.51
CA GLU A 70 16.19 1.71 1.87
C GLU A 70 14.84 2.33 2.26
N HIS A 71 13.92 1.52 2.80
CA HIS A 71 12.57 1.94 3.14
C HIS A 71 11.82 2.55 1.95
N GLU A 72 12.00 1.93 0.78
CA GLU A 72 11.49 2.41 -0.50
C GLU A 72 10.60 1.34 -1.16
N LEU A 73 9.54 1.77 -1.82
CA LEU A 73 8.66 0.93 -2.62
C LEU A 73 8.81 1.33 -4.09
N LYS A 74 9.33 0.42 -4.91
CA LYS A 74 9.41 0.60 -6.37
C LYS A 74 8.32 -0.18 -7.06
N ILE A 75 7.54 0.48 -7.91
CA ILE A 75 6.45 -0.10 -8.67
C ILE A 75 6.85 -0.14 -10.14
N HIS A 76 6.55 -1.25 -10.78
CA HIS A 76 6.86 -1.55 -12.17
C HIS A 76 5.59 -1.97 -12.90
N ASP A 77 5.48 -1.57 -14.16
CA ASP A 77 4.40 -2.01 -15.07
C ASP A 77 4.63 -3.44 -15.59
N ALA A 78 3.78 -3.87 -16.53
CA ALA A 78 3.85 -5.17 -17.17
C ALA A 78 5.13 -5.37 -18.00
N ASP A 79 5.69 -4.29 -18.54
CA ASP A 79 6.97 -4.31 -19.28
C ASP A 79 8.19 -4.32 -18.34
N GLY A 80 7.96 -4.17 -17.03
CA GLY A 80 8.98 -4.15 -16.00
C GLY A 80 9.66 -2.78 -15.85
N ALA A 81 9.16 -1.74 -16.50
CA ALA A 81 9.66 -0.38 -16.34
C ALA A 81 9.21 0.18 -14.98
N CYS A 82 10.11 0.87 -14.27
CA CYS A 82 9.76 1.49 -13.00
C CYS A 82 8.91 2.74 -13.23
N VAL A 83 7.63 2.67 -12.87
CA VAL A 83 6.62 3.71 -13.11
C VAL A 83 6.35 4.57 -11.87
N ALA A 84 6.69 4.08 -10.68
CA ALA A 84 6.63 4.87 -9.46
C ALA A 84 7.67 4.41 -8.43
N THR A 85 8.17 5.36 -7.65
CA THR A 85 9.02 5.11 -6.48
C THR A 85 8.45 5.90 -5.33
N LEU A 86 8.18 5.23 -4.20
CA LEU A 86 7.70 5.87 -2.98
C LEU A 86 8.73 5.69 -1.88
N THR A 87 9.20 6.82 -1.36
CA THR A 87 10.06 6.89 -0.19
C THR A 87 9.31 6.56 1.10
N SER A 88 10.05 6.37 2.19
CA SER A 88 9.46 6.19 3.52
C SER A 88 8.48 7.30 3.89
N ALA A 89 8.80 8.56 3.57
CA ALA A 89 7.98 9.71 3.92
C ALA A 89 6.69 9.78 3.09
N GLU A 90 6.76 9.49 1.79
CA GLU A 90 5.58 9.45 0.91
C GLU A 90 4.63 8.33 1.30
N MET A 91 5.17 7.14 1.60
CA MET A 91 4.39 6.03 2.12
C MET A 91 3.71 6.39 3.46
N GLU A 92 4.38 7.18 4.31
CA GLU A 92 3.80 7.66 5.58
C GLU A 92 2.65 8.63 5.36
N ALA A 93 2.85 9.62 4.51
CA ALA A 93 1.83 10.60 4.17
C ALA A 93 0.59 9.92 3.57
N GLN A 94 0.78 8.98 2.63
CA GLN A 94 -0.32 8.25 2.01
C GLN A 94 -1.06 7.35 3.00
N PHE A 95 -0.35 6.68 3.90
CA PHE A 95 -0.97 5.83 4.92
C PHE A 95 -1.73 6.64 5.97
N ALA A 96 -1.18 7.77 6.41
CA ALA A 96 -1.83 8.67 7.35
C ALA A 96 -3.10 9.30 6.74
N ALA A 97 -3.07 9.68 5.46
CA ALA A 97 -4.22 10.24 4.75
C ALA A 97 -5.39 9.24 4.62
N ALA A 98 -5.11 7.94 4.63
CA ALA A 98 -6.12 6.89 4.51
C ALA A 98 -6.73 6.45 5.86
N GLN A 99 -6.14 6.85 6.99
CA GLN A 99 -6.75 6.59 8.29
C GLN A 99 -7.88 7.59 8.54
N PRO A 100 -9.08 7.16 8.96
CA PRO A 100 -10.09 8.10 9.43
C PRO A 100 -9.46 8.87 10.58
N GLN A 101 -9.49 10.21 10.48
CA GLN A 101 -9.04 11.08 11.55
C GLN A 101 -9.90 10.79 12.78
N THR A 102 -9.41 9.93 13.67
CA THR A 102 -10.00 9.76 14.99
C THR A 102 -9.63 11.00 15.78
N ASP A 103 -10.44 12.03 15.61
CA ASP A 103 -10.40 13.25 16.41
C ASP A 103 -10.57 12.84 17.88
N THR A 104 -9.45 12.69 18.58
CA THR A 104 -9.43 12.36 20.00
C THR A 104 -9.57 13.66 20.78
N ALA A 105 -10.65 14.40 20.52
CA ALA A 105 -11.08 15.53 21.31
C ALA A 105 -12.33 15.11 22.11
N GLN A 106 -12.14 14.35 23.19
CA GLN A 106 -13.03 14.34 24.36
C GLN A 106 -12.49 13.38 25.43
N THR A 107 -11.71 13.91 26.38
CA THR A 107 -11.80 13.47 27.79
C THR A 107 -11.23 14.55 28.70
N GLU A 108 -11.99 15.63 28.94
CA GLU A 108 -11.80 16.43 30.16
C GLU A 108 -12.58 15.74 31.30
N PRO A 109 -11.93 15.23 32.35
CA PRO A 109 -12.64 14.69 33.49
C PRO A 109 -13.20 15.83 34.34
N MET A 110 -14.53 15.89 34.38
CA MET A 110 -15.34 16.59 35.37
C MET A 110 -14.78 16.41 36.79
N ARG A 111 -14.07 17.42 37.32
CA ARG A 111 -13.76 17.50 38.75
C ARG A 111 -14.89 18.23 39.48
N ARG A 112 -15.75 17.46 40.13
CA ARG A 112 -16.55 17.90 41.27
C ARG A 112 -15.72 17.80 42.56
N ALA A 113 -15.67 18.89 43.32
CA ALA A 113 -15.56 19.01 44.79
C ALA A 113 -15.09 20.46 45.09
N ALA A 114 -15.64 21.23 46.02
CA ALA A 114 -16.47 20.94 47.19
C ALA A 114 -17.46 22.09 47.43
#